data_AF-A0A5C5W0Y7-F1
#
_entry.id   AF-A0A5C5W0Y7-F1
#
_cell.length_a   1.000
_cell.length_b   1.000
_cell.length_c   1.000
_cell.angle_alpha   90.00
_cell.angle_beta   90.00
_cell.angle_gamma   90.00
#
_symmetry.space_group_name_H-M   'P 1'
#
loop_
_entity.id
_entity.type
_entity.pdbx_description
1 polymer ?
#
loop_
_entity_poly.entity_id
_entity_poly.type
_entity_poly.pdbx_seq_one_letter_code
_entity_poly.pdbx_strand_id
1 'polypeptide(L)'
;MNIHRVGGIHVGTLPVLLLVLGFAPVFTPAARAQTTQPDDLQQRIDERMKRQQEEEKRRIERLLQQFADRTREVVGTLGELGKKGEALDTRMKALLKNDDGKRLAADPDAFMEFIETVDKPPLTAERVASRKRAIEAILTGLRSDTDNANVGFLPGEAPRREVEDADGWARERLVAIGELQAWFDTAIAKAPKELDLSKRVTLEEAIQAFRAERREAARRVIMRSREEAQREMEKELRDTAKKAQEEEERAKIERLLRESRAEMERQRIEYETRLKAMLAEQKQQAVEAEIRYKDLMAELERARILAEARRKAEDLSADIEKKKIEEAALKQQRIQKCQSPEVQQLLAPFLTKGYWQPGDKVGANVDLKPISYSKLSGFGALQPTTGGIQKLLQVATKDIKYGIFDKVRPRWPYTSDMRKIKPEQLEEAKKAQALLIELGEVMVEQGMLSP
;
A
#
# COMPACT_ATOMS: atom_id res chain seq x y z
N MET A 1 -14.32 -33.80 -17.61
CA MET A 1 -15.51 -34.14 -18.41
C MET A 1 -16.58 -34.66 -17.46
N ASN A 2 -17.49 -33.78 -17.06
CA ASN A 2 -18.60 -34.07 -16.16
C ASN A 2 -19.82 -34.46 -16.99
N ILE A 3 -20.35 -35.66 -16.80
CA ILE A 3 -21.59 -36.12 -17.43
C ILE A 3 -22.68 -36.08 -16.35
N HIS A 4 -23.47 -35.01 -16.35
CA HIS A 4 -24.74 -34.96 -15.63
C HIS A 4 -25.78 -35.83 -16.35
N ARG A 5 -26.34 -36.78 -15.61
CA ARG A 5 -27.47 -37.62 -16.04
C ARG A 5 -28.75 -37.03 -15.42
N VAL A 6 -29.53 -36.31 -16.20
CA VAL A 6 -30.88 -35.85 -15.82
C VAL A 6 -31.87 -36.77 -16.50
N GLY A 7 -32.47 -37.69 -15.73
CA GLY A 7 -33.61 -38.50 -16.17
C GLY A 7 -34.90 -37.84 -15.69
N GLY A 8 -35.59 -37.16 -16.58
CA GLY A 8 -36.94 -36.65 -16.35
C GLY A 8 -37.96 -37.78 -16.38
N ILE A 9 -38.76 -37.90 -15.32
CA ILE A 9 -39.89 -38.82 -15.24
C ILE A 9 -41.11 -38.09 -15.82
N HIS A 10 -41.62 -38.58 -16.95
CA HIS A 10 -42.91 -38.19 -17.50
C HIS A 10 -44.03 -38.83 -16.65
N VAL A 11 -44.77 -37.99 -15.93
CA VAL A 11 -46.01 -38.38 -15.25
C VAL A 11 -47.14 -38.34 -16.27
N GLY A 12 -47.55 -39.51 -16.75
CA GLY A 12 -48.74 -39.65 -17.59
C GLY A 12 -50.00 -39.44 -16.77
N THR A 13 -50.61 -38.27 -16.93
CA THR A 13 -51.99 -37.95 -16.52
C THR A 13 -52.99 -38.83 -17.29
N LEU A 14 -53.71 -39.69 -16.57
CA LEU A 14 -54.91 -40.38 -17.07
C LEU A 14 -56.15 -39.46 -16.97
N PRO A 15 -57.04 -39.47 -17.97
CA PRO A 15 -58.22 -38.61 -17.99
C PRO A 15 -59.32 -39.12 -17.05
N VAL A 16 -59.82 -38.22 -16.22
CA VAL A 16 -61.07 -38.35 -15.46
C VAL A 16 -62.23 -38.26 -16.46
N LEU A 17 -62.88 -39.40 -16.76
CA LEU A 17 -64.11 -39.42 -17.54
C LEU A 17 -65.30 -39.14 -16.61
N LEU A 18 -65.74 -37.90 -16.63
CA LEU A 18 -66.86 -37.35 -15.88
C LEU A 18 -68.15 -37.66 -16.67
N LEU A 19 -68.88 -38.71 -16.27
CA LEU A 19 -70.13 -39.10 -16.91
C LEU A 19 -71.30 -38.45 -16.16
N VAL A 20 -71.71 -37.29 -16.68
CA VAL A 20 -72.93 -36.55 -16.32
C VAL A 20 -74.11 -37.22 -17.01
N LEU A 21 -75.06 -37.78 -16.24
CA LEU A 21 -76.35 -38.21 -16.76
C LEU A 21 -77.50 -37.72 -15.89
N GLY A 22 -78.22 -36.73 -16.43
CA GLY A 22 -79.68 -36.68 -16.53
C GLY A 22 -80.51 -36.81 -15.25
N PHE A 23 -80.78 -35.67 -14.60
CA PHE A 23 -81.92 -35.50 -13.72
C PHE A 23 -83.23 -35.48 -14.54
N ALA A 24 -84.15 -36.40 -14.25
CA ALA A 24 -85.56 -36.30 -14.59
C ALA A 24 -86.38 -36.29 -13.30
N PRO A 25 -87.29 -35.33 -13.07
CA PRO A 25 -88.13 -35.30 -11.89
C PRO A 25 -89.35 -36.21 -12.10
N VAL A 26 -89.47 -37.26 -11.30
CA VAL A 26 -90.72 -38.04 -11.18
C VAL A 26 -91.37 -37.69 -9.85
N PHE A 27 -92.59 -37.17 -9.97
CA PHE A 27 -93.47 -36.74 -8.89
C PHE A 27 -94.17 -37.94 -8.21
N THR A 28 -94.18 -37.94 -6.87
CA THR A 28 -95.20 -38.53 -5.94
C THR A 28 -95.42 -40.06 -5.95
N PRO A 29 -95.93 -40.70 -4.86
CA PRO A 29 -96.69 -40.15 -3.73
C PRO A 29 -96.13 -40.44 -2.33
N ALA A 30 -96.58 -39.63 -1.37
CA ALA A 30 -96.41 -39.79 0.06
C ALA A 30 -97.00 -41.13 0.54
N ALA A 31 -96.14 -42.11 0.78
CA ALA A 31 -96.46 -43.29 1.56
C ALA A 31 -96.27 -42.97 3.05
N ARG A 32 -97.34 -43.21 3.81
CA ARG A 32 -97.44 -43.12 5.27
C ARG A 32 -96.14 -43.55 5.96
N ALA A 33 -95.55 -42.63 6.72
CA ALA A 33 -94.54 -42.93 7.72
C ALA A 33 -95.16 -43.86 8.79
N GLN A 34 -94.88 -45.16 8.69
CA GLN A 34 -94.94 -46.03 9.86
C GLN A 34 -93.82 -45.56 10.78
N THR A 35 -94.20 -45.01 11.93
CA THR A 35 -93.34 -44.72 13.07
C THR A 35 -92.66 -46.02 13.49
N THR A 36 -91.53 -46.35 12.85
CA THR A 36 -90.65 -47.43 13.30
C THR A 36 -90.08 -46.96 14.63
N GLN A 37 -90.39 -47.68 15.71
CA GLN A 37 -89.83 -47.38 17.02
C GLN A 37 -88.29 -47.36 16.90
N PRO A 38 -87.60 -46.37 17.50
CA PRO A 38 -86.15 -46.20 17.38
C PRO A 38 -85.36 -47.45 17.81
N ASP A 39 -85.93 -48.32 18.65
CA ASP A 39 -85.31 -49.57 19.10
C ASP A 39 -85.21 -50.66 18.00
N ASP A 40 -86.16 -50.73 17.05
CA ASP A 40 -86.14 -51.72 15.95
C ASP A 40 -85.08 -51.34 14.88
N LEU A 41 -84.78 -50.05 14.73
CA LEU A 41 -83.71 -49.60 13.84
C LEU A 41 -82.32 -49.99 14.38
N GLN A 42 -82.11 -49.86 15.69
CA GLN A 42 -80.82 -50.20 16.31
C GLN A 42 -80.54 -51.71 16.22
N GLN A 43 -81.54 -52.56 16.49
CA GLN A 43 -81.40 -54.01 16.37
C GLN A 43 -81.07 -54.46 14.94
N ARG A 44 -81.68 -53.84 13.92
CA ARG A 44 -81.38 -54.13 12.51
C ARG A 44 -79.98 -53.67 12.11
N ILE A 45 -79.50 -52.56 12.65
CA ILE A 45 -78.12 -52.08 12.43
C ILE A 45 -77.15 -53.09 13.07
N ASP A 46 -77.38 -53.51 14.31
CA ASP A 46 -76.52 -54.45 15.02
C ASP A 46 -76.50 -55.83 14.35
N GLU A 47 -77.65 -56.36 13.91
CA GLU A 47 -77.72 -57.60 13.14
C GLU A 47 -77.00 -57.50 11.80
N ARG A 48 -77.14 -56.38 11.09
CA ARG A 48 -76.44 -56.15 9.82
C ARG A 48 -74.94 -56.08 10.03
N MET A 49 -74.49 -55.38 11.07
CA MET A 49 -73.07 -55.31 11.46
C MET A 49 -72.54 -56.69 11.82
N LYS A 50 -73.29 -57.49 12.58
CA LYS A 50 -72.90 -58.86 12.94
C LYS A 50 -72.77 -59.76 11.71
N ARG A 51 -73.73 -59.71 10.77
CA ARG A 51 -73.65 -60.46 9.51
C ARG A 51 -72.46 -60.01 8.66
N GLN A 52 -72.22 -58.71 8.56
CA GLN A 52 -71.04 -58.17 7.87
C GLN A 52 -69.74 -58.64 8.51
N GLN A 53 -69.64 -58.62 9.84
CA GLN A 53 -68.48 -59.14 10.58
C GLN A 53 -68.28 -60.65 10.36
N GLU A 54 -69.36 -61.44 10.36
CA GLU A 54 -69.30 -62.89 10.09
C GLU A 54 -68.87 -63.18 8.64
N GLU A 55 -69.37 -62.41 7.67
CA GLU A 55 -68.97 -62.52 6.26
C GLU A 55 -67.52 -62.11 6.03
N GLU A 56 -67.07 -61.01 6.66
CA GLU A 56 -65.67 -60.56 6.64
C GLU A 56 -64.76 -61.60 7.28
N LYS A 57 -65.13 -62.14 8.43
CA LYS A 57 -64.43 -63.23 9.10
C LYS A 57 -64.28 -64.45 8.18
N ARG A 58 -65.37 -64.92 7.57
CA ARG A 58 -65.33 -66.04 6.59
C ARG A 58 -64.50 -65.72 5.36
N ARG A 59 -64.46 -64.46 4.93
CA ARG A 59 -63.61 -64.01 3.82
C ARG A 59 -62.15 -64.05 4.21
N ILE A 60 -61.79 -63.54 5.39
CA ILE A 60 -60.42 -63.55 5.93
C ILE A 60 -59.94 -64.98 6.13
N GLU A 61 -60.75 -65.86 6.73
CA GLU A 61 -60.44 -67.30 6.89
C GLU A 61 -60.14 -67.98 5.55
N ARG A 62 -60.94 -67.71 4.50
CA ARG A 62 -60.67 -68.24 3.16
C ARG A 62 -59.36 -67.72 2.57
N LEU A 63 -59.06 -66.42 2.74
CA LEU A 63 -57.80 -65.84 2.26
C LEU A 63 -56.59 -66.40 3.01
N LEU A 64 -56.69 -66.58 4.32
CA LEU A 64 -55.67 -67.22 5.15
C LEU A 64 -55.43 -68.67 4.71
N GLN A 65 -56.51 -69.43 4.48
CA GLN A 65 -56.41 -70.80 4.01
C GLN A 65 -55.74 -70.88 2.62
N GLN A 66 -56.16 -70.03 1.68
CA GLN A 66 -55.53 -69.94 0.35
C GLN A 66 -54.04 -69.60 0.45
N PHE A 67 -53.68 -68.65 1.31
CA PHE A 67 -52.28 -68.29 1.53
C PHE A 67 -51.48 -69.42 2.19
N ALA A 68 -52.06 -70.14 3.15
CA ALA A 68 -51.43 -71.29 3.80
C ALA A 68 -51.27 -72.48 2.84
N ASP A 69 -52.25 -72.73 1.95
CA ASP A 69 -52.18 -73.73 0.88
C ASP A 69 -51.05 -73.38 -0.10
N ARG A 70 -50.98 -72.12 -0.55
CA ARG A 70 -49.90 -71.62 -1.41
C ARG A 70 -48.53 -71.74 -0.73
N THR A 71 -48.42 -71.35 0.53
CA THR A 71 -47.18 -71.45 1.29
C THR A 71 -46.72 -72.92 1.40
N ARG A 72 -47.65 -73.86 1.61
CA ARG A 72 -47.36 -75.30 1.59
C ARG A 72 -46.88 -75.80 0.23
N GLU A 73 -47.49 -75.33 -0.86
CA GLU A 73 -47.03 -75.63 -2.23
C GLU A 73 -45.57 -75.18 -2.41
N VAL A 74 -45.23 -73.96 -2.00
CA VAL A 74 -43.86 -73.42 -2.11
C VAL A 74 -42.85 -74.23 -1.29
N VAL A 75 -43.21 -74.65 -0.06
CA VAL A 75 -42.37 -75.58 0.73
C VAL A 75 -42.17 -76.91 -0.01
N GLY A 76 -43.21 -77.41 -0.68
CA GLY A 76 -43.15 -78.58 -1.54
C GLY A 76 -42.17 -78.40 -2.71
N THR A 77 -42.28 -77.30 -3.46
CA THR A 77 -41.39 -76.94 -4.57
C THR A 77 -39.94 -76.80 -4.12
N LEU A 78 -39.69 -76.16 -2.96
CA LEU A 78 -38.36 -76.06 -2.36
C LEU A 78 -37.82 -77.44 -1.93
N GLY A 79 -38.70 -78.34 -1.48
CA GLY A 79 -38.36 -79.72 -1.18
C GLY A 79 -37.97 -80.53 -2.42
N GLU A 80 -38.69 -80.38 -3.53
CA GLU A 80 -38.33 -80.98 -4.82
C GLU A 80 -37.00 -80.42 -5.34
N LEU A 81 -36.82 -79.10 -5.27
CA LEU A 81 -35.58 -78.43 -5.65
C LEU A 81 -34.39 -78.96 -4.85
N GLY A 82 -34.55 -79.16 -3.54
CA GLY A 82 -33.53 -79.77 -2.69
C GLY A 82 -33.15 -81.17 -3.15
N LYS A 83 -34.13 -82.05 -3.39
CA LYS A 83 -33.90 -83.42 -3.89
C LYS A 83 -33.20 -83.45 -5.24
N LYS A 84 -33.63 -82.62 -6.20
CA LYS A 84 -32.99 -82.51 -7.52
C LYS A 84 -31.58 -81.94 -7.43
N GLY A 85 -31.36 -80.96 -6.55
CA GLY A 85 -30.03 -80.43 -6.25
C GLY A 85 -29.08 -81.48 -5.68
N GLU A 86 -29.53 -82.28 -4.71
CA GLU A 86 -28.74 -83.38 -4.12
C GLU A 86 -28.42 -84.48 -5.15
N ALA A 87 -29.39 -84.83 -5.99
CA ALA A 87 -29.19 -85.80 -7.07
C ALA A 87 -28.16 -85.29 -8.10
N LEU A 88 -28.23 -84.00 -8.46
CA LEU A 88 -27.27 -83.35 -9.35
C LEU A 88 -25.86 -83.34 -8.74
N ASP A 89 -25.71 -82.93 -7.48
CA ASP A 89 -24.43 -82.92 -6.77
C ASP A 89 -23.82 -84.34 -6.69
N THR A 90 -24.65 -85.34 -6.38
CA THR A 90 -24.23 -86.75 -6.38
C THR A 90 -23.73 -87.19 -7.76
N ARG A 91 -24.46 -86.82 -8.83
CA ARG A 91 -24.07 -87.10 -10.21
C ARG A 91 -22.76 -86.40 -10.57
N MET A 92 -22.59 -85.13 -10.22
CA MET A 92 -21.35 -84.37 -10.46
C MET A 92 -20.16 -85.01 -9.74
N LYS A 93 -20.32 -85.43 -8.48
CA LYS A 93 -19.29 -86.16 -7.72
C LYS A 93 -18.95 -87.50 -8.35
N ALA A 94 -19.94 -88.23 -8.89
CA ALA A 94 -19.70 -89.46 -9.62
C ALA A 94 -18.92 -89.22 -10.92
N LEU A 95 -19.27 -88.15 -11.66
CA LEU A 95 -18.57 -87.72 -12.88
C LEU A 95 -17.11 -87.34 -12.63
N LEU A 96 -16.70 -87.01 -11.40
CA LEU A 96 -15.29 -86.76 -11.12
C LEU A 96 -14.41 -88.00 -11.31
N LYS A 97 -14.96 -89.20 -11.13
CA LYS A 97 -14.19 -90.45 -11.02
C LYS A 97 -14.58 -91.53 -12.02
N ASN A 98 -15.79 -91.46 -12.60
CA ASN A 98 -16.27 -92.48 -13.52
C ASN A 98 -15.76 -92.26 -14.96
N ASP A 99 -16.08 -93.22 -15.82
CA ASP A 99 -15.65 -93.24 -17.22
C ASP A 99 -16.29 -92.12 -18.06
N ASP A 100 -17.54 -91.73 -17.77
CA ASP A 100 -18.18 -90.58 -18.41
C ASP A 100 -17.45 -89.26 -18.07
N GLY A 101 -16.95 -89.15 -16.86
CA GLY A 101 -16.04 -88.09 -16.42
C GLY A 101 -14.79 -87.98 -17.26
N LYS A 102 -14.11 -89.11 -17.51
CA LYS A 102 -12.92 -89.16 -18.36
C LYS A 102 -13.22 -88.70 -19.79
N ARG A 103 -14.42 -88.98 -20.29
CA ARG A 103 -14.87 -88.51 -21.61
C ARG A 103 -15.11 -87.00 -21.62
N LEU A 104 -15.77 -86.47 -20.60
CA LEU A 104 -15.94 -85.01 -20.43
C LEU A 104 -14.59 -84.30 -20.32
N ALA A 105 -13.62 -84.88 -19.61
CA ALA A 105 -12.27 -84.34 -19.50
C ALA A 105 -11.50 -84.32 -20.84
N ALA A 106 -11.85 -85.18 -21.78
CA ALA A 106 -11.23 -85.25 -23.11
C ALA A 106 -11.82 -84.24 -24.11
N ASP A 107 -13.01 -83.70 -23.84
CA ASP A 107 -13.67 -82.67 -24.64
C ASP A 107 -13.44 -81.28 -24.00
N PRO A 108 -12.64 -80.40 -24.63
CA PRO A 108 -12.30 -79.09 -24.06
C PRO A 108 -13.52 -78.21 -23.73
N ASP A 109 -14.55 -78.24 -24.57
CA ASP A 109 -15.72 -77.38 -24.39
C ASP A 109 -16.55 -77.88 -23.21
N ALA A 110 -16.82 -79.19 -23.17
CA ALA A 110 -17.56 -79.81 -22.07
C ALA A 110 -16.81 -79.73 -20.74
N PHE A 111 -15.48 -79.86 -20.76
CA PHE A 111 -14.62 -79.70 -19.59
C PHE A 111 -14.69 -78.29 -19.00
N MET A 112 -14.64 -77.25 -19.84
CA MET A 112 -14.71 -75.86 -19.38
C MET A 112 -16.07 -75.52 -18.77
N GLU A 113 -17.16 -75.97 -19.40
CA GLU A 113 -18.52 -75.77 -18.89
C GLU A 113 -18.78 -76.56 -17.59
N PHE A 114 -18.18 -77.76 -17.45
CA PHE A 114 -18.17 -78.49 -16.19
C PHE A 114 -17.47 -77.70 -15.08
N ILE A 115 -16.27 -77.16 -15.36
CA ILE A 115 -15.53 -76.35 -14.39
C ILE A 115 -16.34 -75.13 -13.97
N GLU A 116 -16.96 -74.41 -14.92
CA GLU A 116 -17.79 -73.25 -14.60
C GLU A 116 -18.95 -73.64 -13.68
N THR A 117 -19.59 -74.78 -13.95
CA THR A 117 -20.69 -75.30 -13.11
C THR A 117 -20.20 -75.68 -11.70
N VAL A 118 -19.01 -76.26 -11.56
CA VAL A 118 -18.41 -76.60 -10.26
C VAL A 118 -18.02 -75.35 -9.48
N ASP A 119 -17.42 -74.36 -10.15
CA ASP A 119 -16.97 -73.13 -9.51
C ASP A 119 -18.15 -72.20 -9.17
N LYS A 120 -19.26 -72.30 -9.92
CA LYS A 120 -20.49 -71.52 -9.73
C LYS A 120 -21.73 -72.43 -9.78
N PRO A 121 -21.96 -73.26 -8.75
CA PRO A 121 -23.09 -74.18 -8.77
C PRO A 121 -24.42 -73.39 -8.84
N PRO A 122 -25.37 -73.79 -9.70
CA PRO A 122 -26.64 -73.07 -9.87
C PRO A 122 -27.48 -73.07 -8.58
N LEU A 123 -27.19 -74.02 -7.68
CA LEU A 123 -27.88 -74.25 -6.43
C LEU A 123 -26.90 -74.77 -5.35
N THR A 124 -27.01 -74.26 -4.13
CA THR A 124 -26.34 -74.83 -2.95
C THR A 124 -27.37 -75.36 -1.97
N ALA A 125 -27.09 -76.51 -1.35
CA ALA A 125 -28.00 -77.15 -0.39
C ALA A 125 -28.34 -76.23 0.80
N GLU A 126 -27.35 -75.46 1.27
CA GLU A 126 -27.53 -74.48 2.33
C GLU A 126 -28.54 -73.39 1.96
N ARG A 127 -28.48 -72.86 0.74
CA ARG A 127 -29.39 -71.80 0.27
C ARG A 127 -30.84 -72.31 0.17
N VAL A 128 -31.04 -73.54 -0.30
CA VAL A 128 -32.37 -74.18 -0.33
C VAL A 128 -32.89 -74.36 1.08
N ALA A 129 -32.07 -74.94 1.98
CA ALA A 129 -32.47 -75.20 3.36
C ALA A 129 -32.83 -73.90 4.10
N SER A 130 -32.04 -72.84 3.92
CA SER A 130 -32.31 -71.52 4.51
C SER A 130 -33.63 -70.95 4.04
N ARG A 131 -33.91 -70.98 2.72
CA ARG A 131 -35.19 -70.48 2.18
C ARG A 131 -36.37 -71.32 2.62
N LYS A 132 -36.23 -72.65 2.62
CA LYS A 132 -37.25 -73.57 3.09
C LYS A 132 -37.63 -73.30 4.55
N ARG A 133 -36.64 -73.13 5.44
CA ARG A 133 -36.88 -72.79 6.86
C ARG A 133 -37.62 -71.46 7.01
N ALA A 134 -37.29 -70.45 6.21
CA ALA A 134 -37.97 -69.15 6.26
C ALA A 134 -39.46 -69.29 5.90
N ILE A 135 -39.78 -70.02 4.82
CA ILE A 135 -41.17 -70.26 4.41
C ILE A 135 -41.91 -71.17 5.40
N GLU A 136 -41.25 -72.18 5.97
CA GLU A 136 -41.83 -73.02 7.04
C GLU A 136 -42.13 -72.21 8.31
N ALA A 137 -41.32 -71.21 8.64
CA ALA A 137 -41.57 -70.30 9.75
C ALA A 137 -42.82 -69.45 9.51
N ILE A 138 -43.01 -68.91 8.29
CA ILE A 138 -44.25 -68.20 7.90
C ILE A 138 -45.45 -69.14 8.04
N LEU A 139 -45.36 -70.36 7.51
CA LEU A 139 -46.45 -71.35 7.61
C LEU A 139 -46.79 -71.69 9.07
N THR A 140 -45.79 -71.79 9.94
CA THR A 140 -45.99 -72.06 11.36
C THR A 140 -46.68 -70.88 12.05
N GLY A 141 -46.28 -69.65 11.74
CA GLY A 141 -46.94 -68.44 12.23
C GLY A 141 -48.41 -68.33 11.80
N LEU A 142 -48.72 -68.68 10.54
CA LEU A 142 -50.10 -68.71 10.05
C LEU A 142 -51.00 -69.68 10.84
N ARG A 143 -50.46 -70.84 11.24
CA ARG A 143 -51.22 -71.81 12.05
C ARG A 143 -51.49 -71.26 13.44
N SER A 144 -50.49 -70.69 14.11
CA SER A 144 -50.70 -70.07 15.42
C SER A 144 -51.70 -68.90 15.37
N ASP A 145 -51.71 -68.11 14.30
CA ASP A 145 -52.66 -67.01 14.15
C ASP A 145 -54.09 -67.50 13.90
N THR A 146 -54.24 -68.63 13.19
CA THR A 146 -55.53 -69.27 12.94
C THR A 146 -56.11 -69.88 14.22
N ASP A 147 -55.27 -70.52 15.02
CA ASP A 147 -55.70 -71.21 16.26
C ASP A 147 -56.06 -70.22 17.38
N ASN A 148 -55.43 -69.04 17.44
CA ASN A 148 -55.62 -68.05 18.51
C ASN A 148 -56.84 -67.12 18.33
N ALA A 149 -57.80 -67.47 17.44
CA ALA A 149 -59.04 -66.73 17.20
C ALA A 149 -58.87 -65.24 16.88
N ASN A 150 -57.69 -64.82 16.39
CA ASN A 150 -57.41 -63.43 16.03
C ASN A 150 -57.88 -63.16 14.59
N VAL A 151 -59.19 -63.35 14.35
CA VAL A 151 -59.76 -63.52 13.00
C VAL A 151 -59.88 -62.22 12.18
N GLY A 152 -59.10 -61.19 12.53
CA GLY A 152 -59.02 -59.91 11.83
C GLY A 152 -57.68 -59.65 11.14
N PHE A 153 -56.66 -60.47 11.36
CA PHE A 153 -55.30 -60.18 10.85
C PHE A 153 -55.01 -60.95 9.56
N LEU A 154 -54.89 -60.23 8.45
CA LEU A 154 -54.31 -60.76 7.22
C LEU A 154 -52.79 -60.61 7.28
N PRO A 155 -52.01 -61.57 6.75
CA PRO A 155 -50.56 -61.43 6.66
C PRO A 155 -50.25 -60.18 5.86
N GLY A 156 -49.33 -59.36 6.40
CA GLY A 156 -48.87 -58.16 5.72
C GLY A 156 -48.25 -58.49 4.35
N GLU A 157 -47.95 -57.44 3.57
CA GLU A 157 -47.36 -57.61 2.24
C GLU A 157 -45.99 -58.31 2.27
N ALA A 158 -45.22 -58.15 3.34
CA ALA A 158 -43.88 -58.73 3.46
C ALA A 158 -43.88 -60.28 3.41
N PRO A 159 -44.61 -61.02 4.28
CA PRO A 159 -44.70 -62.48 4.17
C PRO A 159 -45.23 -62.97 2.82
N ARG A 160 -46.18 -62.25 2.22
CA ARG A 160 -46.73 -62.62 0.90
C ARG A 160 -45.68 -62.54 -0.19
N ARG A 161 -44.97 -61.42 -0.24
CA ARG A 161 -43.87 -61.19 -1.18
C ARG A 161 -42.75 -62.21 -0.98
N GLU A 162 -42.42 -62.56 0.27
CA GLU A 162 -41.40 -63.57 0.55
C GLU A 162 -41.79 -64.97 0.02
N VAL A 163 -43.06 -65.37 0.16
CA VAL A 163 -43.58 -66.62 -0.40
C VAL A 163 -43.56 -66.60 -1.94
N GLU A 164 -43.97 -65.50 -2.56
CA GLU A 164 -43.95 -65.32 -4.02
C GLU A 164 -42.52 -65.32 -4.58
N ASP A 165 -41.60 -64.58 -3.96
CA ASP A 165 -40.19 -64.53 -4.33
C ASP A 165 -39.52 -65.91 -4.16
N ALA A 166 -39.92 -66.67 -3.13
CA ALA A 166 -39.43 -68.03 -2.93
C ALA A 166 -39.97 -69.01 -3.98
N ASP A 167 -41.24 -68.91 -4.39
CA ASP A 167 -41.81 -69.73 -5.47
C ASP A 167 -41.13 -69.45 -6.81
N GLY A 168 -41.04 -68.16 -7.19
CA GLY A 168 -40.41 -67.73 -8.44
C GLY A 168 -38.96 -68.19 -8.52
N TRP A 169 -38.19 -67.96 -7.44
CA TRP A 169 -36.82 -68.45 -7.32
C TRP A 169 -36.75 -69.99 -7.42
N ALA A 170 -37.63 -70.72 -6.73
CA ALA A 170 -37.57 -72.17 -6.72
C ALA A 170 -37.85 -72.77 -8.12
N ARG A 171 -38.85 -72.24 -8.82
CA ARG A 171 -39.20 -72.67 -10.19
C ARG A 171 -38.10 -72.35 -11.20
N GLU A 172 -37.54 -71.15 -11.15
CA GLU A 172 -36.39 -70.76 -11.99
C GLU A 172 -35.23 -71.73 -11.80
N ARG A 173 -34.89 -72.07 -10.55
CA ARG A 173 -33.80 -73.00 -10.24
C ARG A 173 -34.10 -74.44 -10.63
N LEU A 174 -35.36 -74.88 -10.55
CA LEU A 174 -35.78 -76.19 -11.04
C LEU A 174 -35.57 -76.31 -12.56
N VAL A 175 -35.90 -75.27 -13.31
CA VAL A 175 -35.64 -75.21 -14.76
C VAL A 175 -34.14 -75.27 -15.03
N ALA A 176 -33.35 -74.43 -14.36
CA ALA A 176 -31.90 -74.41 -14.53
C ALA A 176 -31.23 -75.77 -14.22
N ILE A 177 -31.71 -76.49 -13.20
CA ILE A 177 -31.23 -77.85 -12.92
C ILE A 177 -31.62 -78.82 -14.03
N GLY A 178 -32.84 -78.72 -14.54
CA GLY A 178 -33.29 -79.54 -15.67
C GLY A 178 -32.45 -79.31 -16.93
N GLU A 179 -32.16 -78.06 -17.26
CA GLU A 179 -31.28 -77.68 -18.37
C GLU A 179 -29.86 -78.23 -18.18
N LEU A 180 -29.30 -78.09 -16.98
CA LEU A 180 -27.96 -78.60 -16.67
C LEU A 180 -27.90 -80.14 -16.72
N GLN A 181 -28.95 -80.83 -16.28
CA GLN A 181 -29.04 -82.29 -16.41
C GLN A 181 -29.10 -82.73 -17.88
N ALA A 182 -29.94 -82.07 -18.69
CA ALA A 182 -30.03 -82.32 -20.13
C ALA A 182 -28.72 -82.01 -20.85
N TRP A 183 -28.01 -80.97 -20.42
CA TRP A 183 -26.68 -80.66 -20.89
C TRP A 183 -25.69 -81.79 -20.57
N PHE A 184 -25.64 -82.28 -19.33
CA PHE A 184 -24.77 -83.41 -18.97
C PHE A 184 -25.05 -84.64 -19.83
N ASP A 185 -26.32 -84.98 -20.05
CA ASP A 185 -26.72 -86.10 -20.90
C ASP A 185 -26.22 -85.89 -22.34
N THR A 186 -26.38 -84.68 -22.87
CA THR A 186 -25.95 -84.32 -24.22
C THR A 186 -24.43 -84.33 -24.37
N ALA A 187 -23.70 -83.76 -23.42
CA ALA A 187 -22.24 -83.70 -23.42
C ALA A 187 -21.64 -85.11 -23.35
N ILE A 188 -22.16 -85.98 -22.47
CA ILE A 188 -21.73 -87.38 -22.37
C ILE A 188 -22.05 -88.14 -23.65
N ALA A 189 -23.23 -87.93 -24.25
CA ALA A 189 -23.62 -88.59 -25.49
C ALA A 189 -22.77 -88.17 -26.70
N LYS A 190 -22.37 -86.89 -26.76
CA LYS A 190 -21.50 -86.33 -27.81
C LYS A 190 -20.03 -86.67 -27.61
N ALA A 191 -19.61 -86.96 -26.38
CA ALA A 191 -18.21 -87.21 -26.10
C ALA A 191 -17.69 -88.43 -26.89
N PRO A 192 -16.41 -88.43 -27.29
CA PRO A 192 -15.90 -89.42 -28.22
C PRO A 192 -15.98 -90.84 -27.64
N LYS A 193 -16.70 -91.74 -28.31
CA LYS A 193 -16.96 -93.10 -27.81
C LYS A 193 -15.75 -94.03 -27.95
N GLU A 194 -14.88 -93.76 -28.91
CA GLU A 194 -13.71 -94.58 -29.27
C GLU A 194 -12.44 -94.23 -28.45
N LEU A 195 -12.58 -93.55 -27.32
CA LEU A 195 -11.44 -93.21 -26.45
C LEU A 195 -11.00 -94.42 -25.62
N ASP A 196 -9.70 -94.66 -25.57
CA ASP A 196 -9.08 -95.59 -24.61
C ASP A 196 -9.08 -94.98 -23.20
N LEU A 197 -10.16 -95.24 -22.46
CA LEU A 197 -10.41 -94.71 -21.11
C LEU A 197 -9.40 -95.19 -20.06
N SER A 198 -8.63 -96.25 -20.35
CA SER A 198 -7.58 -96.74 -19.46
C SER A 198 -6.37 -95.80 -19.41
N LYS A 199 -6.14 -95.04 -20.48
CA LYS A 199 -5.03 -94.09 -20.63
C LYS A 199 -5.41 -92.64 -20.31
N ARG A 200 -6.70 -92.37 -20.05
CA ARG A 200 -7.20 -91.01 -19.80
C ARG A 200 -7.23 -90.73 -18.30
N VAL A 201 -6.81 -89.51 -17.96
CA VAL A 201 -6.93 -88.96 -16.61
C VAL A 201 -8.40 -88.80 -16.24
N THR A 202 -8.69 -88.93 -14.96
CA THR A 202 -10.01 -88.63 -14.41
C THR A 202 -10.34 -87.15 -14.56
N LEU A 203 -11.63 -86.81 -14.52
CA LEU A 203 -12.07 -85.42 -14.54
C LEU A 203 -11.53 -84.65 -13.33
N GLU A 204 -11.45 -85.29 -12.17
CA GLU A 204 -10.82 -84.71 -10.97
C GLU A 204 -9.36 -84.31 -11.21
N GLU A 205 -8.55 -85.20 -11.77
CA GLU A 205 -7.14 -84.93 -12.10
C GLU A 205 -7.01 -83.82 -13.15
N ALA A 206 -7.85 -83.82 -14.18
CA ALA A 206 -7.88 -82.77 -15.19
C ALA A 206 -8.21 -81.39 -14.59
N ILE A 207 -9.21 -81.31 -13.69
CA ILE A 207 -9.56 -80.09 -12.97
C ILE A 207 -8.39 -79.62 -12.10
N GLN A 208 -7.73 -80.54 -11.39
CA GLN A 208 -6.57 -80.19 -10.55
C GLN A 208 -5.41 -79.66 -11.39
N ALA A 209 -5.10 -80.29 -12.53
CA ALA A 209 -4.08 -79.84 -13.46
C ALA A 209 -4.40 -78.44 -14.01
N PHE A 210 -5.64 -78.21 -14.47
CA PHE A 210 -6.08 -76.90 -14.95
C PHE A 210 -5.97 -75.81 -13.88
N ARG A 211 -6.40 -76.10 -12.64
CA ARG A 211 -6.27 -75.16 -11.51
C ARG A 211 -4.80 -74.91 -11.13
N ALA A 212 -3.90 -75.89 -11.27
CA ALA A 212 -2.48 -75.69 -11.09
C ALA A 212 -1.90 -74.75 -12.16
N GLU A 213 -2.21 -75.00 -13.43
CA GLU A 213 -1.78 -74.16 -14.55
C GLU A 213 -2.27 -72.72 -14.41
N ARG A 214 -3.55 -72.51 -14.04
CA ARG A 214 -4.11 -71.18 -13.77
C ARG A 214 -3.38 -70.45 -12.65
N ARG A 215 -3.01 -71.15 -11.56
CA ARG A 215 -2.22 -70.56 -10.46
C ARG A 215 -0.82 -70.17 -10.92
N GLU A 216 -0.16 -70.99 -11.74
CA GLU A 216 1.15 -70.67 -12.31
C GLU A 216 1.08 -69.50 -13.30
N ALA A 217 0.06 -69.46 -14.16
CA ALA A 217 -0.20 -68.34 -15.05
C ALA A 217 -0.42 -67.04 -14.26
N ALA A 218 -1.25 -67.08 -13.21
CA ALA A 218 -1.47 -65.92 -12.33
C ALA A 218 -0.17 -65.46 -11.65
N ARG A 219 0.64 -66.39 -11.14
CA ARG A 219 1.97 -66.08 -10.57
C ARG A 219 2.89 -65.41 -11.59
N ARG A 220 2.93 -65.90 -12.83
CA ARG A 220 3.72 -65.29 -13.91
C ARG A 220 3.27 -63.86 -14.21
N VAL A 221 1.96 -63.61 -14.26
CA VAL A 221 1.41 -62.27 -14.47
C VAL A 221 1.78 -61.33 -13.31
N ILE A 222 1.65 -61.78 -12.06
CA ILE A 222 2.02 -60.99 -10.88
C ILE A 222 3.53 -60.68 -10.85
N MET A 223 4.37 -61.65 -11.21
CA MET A 223 5.82 -61.41 -11.28
C MET A 223 6.17 -60.41 -12.38
N ARG A 224 5.57 -60.53 -13.57
CA ARG A 224 5.78 -59.55 -14.65
C ARG A 224 5.30 -58.16 -14.28
N SER A 225 4.12 -58.02 -13.68
CA SER A 225 3.61 -56.72 -13.26
C SER A 225 4.47 -56.10 -12.14
N ARG A 226 5.03 -56.92 -11.25
CA ARG A 226 6.00 -56.46 -10.24
C ARG A 226 7.32 -56.00 -10.86
N GLU A 227 7.86 -56.74 -11.82
CA GLU A 227 9.08 -56.34 -12.54
C GLU A 227 8.87 -55.04 -13.35
N GLU A 228 7.71 -54.90 -14.01
CA GLU A 228 7.34 -53.67 -14.72
C GLU A 228 7.21 -52.49 -13.76
N ALA A 229 6.50 -52.67 -12.64
CA ALA A 229 6.38 -51.64 -11.61
C ALA A 229 7.75 -51.24 -11.01
N GLN A 230 8.65 -52.21 -10.80
CA GLN A 230 10.02 -51.93 -10.34
C GLN A 230 10.82 -51.12 -11.37
N ARG A 231 10.72 -51.45 -12.66
CA ARG A 231 11.38 -50.69 -13.73
C ARG A 231 10.86 -49.26 -13.84
N GLU A 232 9.55 -49.07 -13.71
CA GLU A 232 8.94 -47.73 -13.71
C GLU A 232 9.39 -46.92 -12.49
N MET A 233 9.38 -47.52 -11.30
CA MET A 233 9.87 -46.90 -10.07
C MET A 233 11.36 -46.53 -10.17
N GLU A 234 12.21 -47.40 -10.72
CA GLU A 234 13.62 -47.09 -10.95
C GLU A 234 13.81 -45.92 -11.92
N LYS A 235 13.01 -45.86 -12.98
CA LYS A 235 13.04 -44.75 -13.94
C LYS A 235 12.64 -43.44 -13.25
N GLU A 236 11.59 -43.46 -12.45
CA GLU A 236 11.14 -42.29 -11.68
C GLU A 236 12.18 -41.84 -10.65
N LEU A 237 12.83 -42.77 -9.95
CA LEU A 237 13.94 -42.46 -9.04
C LEU A 237 15.14 -41.83 -9.77
N ARG A 238 15.46 -42.29 -10.98
CA ARG A 238 16.52 -41.67 -11.80
C ARG A 238 16.13 -40.28 -12.27
N ASP A 239 14.89 -40.08 -12.70
CA ASP A 239 14.40 -38.79 -13.20
C ASP A 239 14.29 -37.76 -12.06
N THR A 240 13.87 -38.18 -10.87
CA THR A 240 13.86 -37.33 -9.66
C THR A 240 15.27 -36.99 -9.19
N ALA A 241 16.22 -37.94 -9.21
CA ALA A 241 17.62 -37.67 -8.92
C ALA A 241 18.25 -36.66 -9.89
N LYS A 242 17.96 -36.76 -11.20
CA LYS A 242 18.40 -35.78 -12.20
C LYS A 242 17.82 -34.39 -11.95
N LYS A 243 16.53 -34.30 -11.65
CA LYS A 243 15.87 -33.02 -11.32
C LYS A 243 16.48 -32.36 -10.08
N ALA A 244 16.75 -33.16 -9.03
CA ALA A 244 17.42 -32.66 -7.83
C ALA A 244 18.81 -32.10 -8.14
N GLN A 245 19.61 -32.78 -8.98
CA GLN A 245 20.91 -32.25 -9.42
C GLN A 245 20.78 -30.95 -10.23
N GLU A 246 19.81 -30.87 -11.16
CA GLU A 246 19.55 -29.65 -11.91
C GLU A 246 19.13 -28.48 -11.00
N GLU A 247 18.35 -28.75 -9.96
CA GLU A 247 17.92 -27.75 -8.98
C GLU A 247 19.10 -27.27 -8.11
N GLU A 248 19.99 -28.17 -7.68
CA GLU A 248 21.21 -27.80 -6.97
C GLU A 248 22.13 -26.91 -7.83
N GLU A 249 22.31 -27.23 -9.11
CA GLU A 249 23.11 -26.42 -10.03
C GLU A 249 22.46 -25.04 -10.28
N ARG A 250 21.12 -24.98 -10.43
CA ARG A 250 20.40 -23.70 -10.51
C ARG A 250 20.57 -22.86 -9.25
N ALA A 251 20.47 -23.48 -8.08
CA ALA A 251 20.66 -22.79 -6.81
C ALA A 251 22.10 -22.25 -6.66
N LYS A 252 23.11 -22.98 -7.14
CA LYS A 252 24.51 -22.48 -7.19
C LYS A 252 24.65 -21.29 -8.13
N ILE A 253 24.09 -21.36 -9.33
CA ILE A 253 24.12 -20.26 -10.30
C ILE A 253 23.42 -19.02 -9.73
N GLU A 254 22.26 -19.19 -9.09
CA GLU A 254 21.51 -18.08 -8.48
C GLU A 254 22.30 -17.43 -7.34
N ARG A 255 22.98 -18.22 -6.50
CA ARG A 255 23.88 -17.68 -5.45
C ARG A 255 25.00 -16.84 -6.06
N LEU A 256 25.68 -17.33 -7.09
CA LEU A 256 26.74 -16.59 -7.77
C LEU A 256 26.22 -15.30 -8.41
N LEU A 257 25.04 -15.33 -9.04
CA LEU A 257 24.41 -14.13 -9.60
C LEU A 257 24.04 -13.11 -8.52
N ARG A 258 23.58 -13.57 -7.36
CA ARG A 258 23.26 -12.70 -6.22
C ARG A 258 24.51 -12.05 -5.63
N GLU A 259 25.59 -12.81 -5.48
CA GLU A 259 26.89 -12.31 -5.04
C GLU A 259 27.43 -11.27 -6.02
N SER A 260 27.44 -11.58 -7.32
CA SER A 260 27.87 -10.63 -8.36
C SER A 260 27.04 -9.34 -8.37
N ARG A 261 25.71 -9.42 -8.23
CA ARG A 261 24.85 -8.23 -8.11
C ARG A 261 25.16 -7.39 -6.87
N ALA A 262 25.41 -8.05 -5.74
CA ALA A 262 25.76 -7.35 -4.51
C ALA A 262 27.12 -6.64 -4.63
N GLU A 263 28.09 -7.24 -5.32
CA GLU A 263 29.37 -6.59 -5.63
C GLU A 263 29.21 -5.39 -6.55
N MET A 264 28.43 -5.52 -7.62
CA MET A 264 28.14 -4.41 -8.54
C MET A 264 27.46 -3.23 -7.82
N GLU A 265 26.52 -3.51 -6.92
CA GLU A 265 25.85 -2.47 -6.15
C GLU A 265 26.78 -1.81 -5.13
N ARG A 266 27.67 -2.59 -4.48
CA ARG A 266 28.72 -2.04 -3.61
C ARG A 266 29.63 -1.10 -4.37
N GLN A 267 30.12 -1.51 -5.55
CA GLN A 267 30.95 -0.66 -6.40
C GLN A 267 30.19 0.61 -6.79
N ARG A 268 28.92 0.49 -7.19
CA ARG A 268 28.09 1.65 -7.53
C ARG A 268 27.96 2.64 -6.37
N ILE A 269 27.64 2.16 -5.16
CA ILE A 269 27.53 2.99 -3.96
C ILE A 269 28.88 3.67 -3.65
N GLU A 270 29.98 2.95 -3.77
CA GLU A 270 31.33 3.49 -3.57
C GLU A 270 31.63 4.61 -4.58
N TYR A 271 31.34 4.39 -5.87
CA TYR A 271 31.50 5.41 -6.92
C TYR A 271 30.60 6.64 -6.68
N GLU A 272 29.32 6.44 -6.36
CA GLU A 272 28.38 7.53 -6.07
C GLU A 272 28.84 8.34 -4.84
N THR A 273 29.36 7.66 -3.81
CA THR A 273 29.88 8.31 -2.60
C THR A 273 31.13 9.11 -2.92
N ARG A 274 32.06 8.55 -3.69
CA ARG A 274 33.28 9.25 -4.13
C ARG A 274 32.94 10.47 -4.99
N LEU A 275 31.95 10.36 -5.87
CA LEU A 275 31.48 11.48 -6.69
C LEU A 275 30.89 12.59 -5.83
N LYS A 276 30.05 12.26 -4.84
CA LYS A 276 29.49 13.23 -3.89
C LYS A 276 30.58 13.92 -3.06
N ALA A 277 31.60 13.19 -2.62
CA ALA A 277 32.73 13.74 -1.90
C ALA A 277 33.51 14.75 -2.76
N MET A 278 33.84 14.40 -4.01
CA MET A 278 34.51 15.31 -4.95
C MET A 278 33.66 16.57 -5.22
N LEU A 279 32.34 16.43 -5.39
CA LEU A 279 31.45 17.58 -5.58
C LEU A 279 31.39 18.47 -4.34
N ALA A 280 31.40 17.90 -3.14
CA ALA A 280 31.43 18.65 -1.89
C ALA A 280 32.76 19.41 -1.74
N GLU A 281 33.88 18.78 -2.05
CA GLU A 281 35.21 19.41 -2.05
C GLU A 281 35.29 20.56 -3.05
N GLN A 282 34.82 20.37 -4.29
CA GLN A 282 34.77 21.44 -5.29
C GLN A 282 33.90 22.62 -4.84
N LYS A 283 32.76 22.36 -4.17
CA LYS A 283 31.93 23.42 -3.60
C LYS A 283 32.65 24.17 -2.48
N GLN A 284 33.35 23.46 -1.60
CA GLN A 284 34.16 24.09 -0.55
C GLN A 284 35.25 24.98 -1.17
N GLN A 285 35.98 24.48 -2.15
CA GLN A 285 36.99 25.27 -2.88
C GLN A 285 36.38 26.51 -3.56
N ALA A 286 35.20 26.39 -4.16
CA ALA A 286 34.50 27.51 -4.77
C ALA A 286 34.08 28.57 -3.74
N VAL A 287 33.54 28.15 -2.59
CA VAL A 287 33.17 29.06 -1.49
C VAL A 287 34.40 29.75 -0.91
N GLU A 288 35.49 29.02 -0.67
CA GLU A 288 36.76 29.60 -0.21
C GLU A 288 37.32 30.61 -1.21
N ALA A 289 37.27 30.29 -2.51
CA ALA A 289 37.70 31.22 -3.55
C ALA A 289 36.82 32.48 -3.59
N GLU A 290 35.51 32.34 -3.41
CA GLU A 290 34.58 33.47 -3.34
C GLU A 290 34.85 34.37 -2.13
N ILE A 291 35.12 33.77 -0.95
CA ILE A 291 35.49 34.51 0.25
C ILE A 291 36.80 35.28 0.02
N ARG A 292 37.84 34.61 -0.49
CA ARG A 292 39.13 35.27 -0.81
C ARG A 292 38.96 36.40 -1.82
N TYR A 293 38.10 36.20 -2.82
CA TYR A 293 37.80 37.25 -3.80
C TYR A 293 37.11 38.45 -3.16
N LYS A 294 36.12 38.22 -2.29
CA LYS A 294 35.43 39.29 -1.54
C LYS A 294 36.38 40.05 -0.61
N ASP A 295 37.26 39.34 0.08
CA ASP A 295 38.25 39.96 0.97
C ASP A 295 39.23 40.84 0.19
N LEU A 296 39.74 40.34 -0.95
CA LEU A 296 40.59 41.13 -1.85
C LEU A 296 39.88 42.38 -2.38
N MET A 297 38.60 42.26 -2.75
CA MET A 297 37.81 43.41 -3.19
C MET A 297 37.63 44.44 -2.07
N ALA A 298 37.36 44.00 -0.84
CA ALA A 298 37.25 44.88 0.31
C ALA A 298 38.58 45.56 0.65
N GLU A 299 39.72 44.87 0.52
CA GLU A 299 41.05 45.46 0.70
C GLU A 299 41.34 46.52 -0.35
N LEU A 300 41.04 46.25 -1.63
CA LEU A 300 41.17 47.24 -2.71
C LEU A 300 40.31 48.47 -2.45
N GLU A 301 39.08 48.29 -1.98
CA GLU A 301 38.18 49.39 -1.67
C GLU A 301 38.68 50.23 -0.49
N ARG A 302 39.18 49.58 0.59
CA ARG A 302 39.85 50.27 1.70
C ARG A 302 41.07 51.06 1.23
N ALA A 303 41.90 50.48 0.37
CA ALA A 303 43.06 51.16 -0.19
C ALA A 303 42.66 52.38 -1.03
N ARG A 304 41.59 52.26 -1.83
CA ARG A 304 41.02 53.37 -2.61
C ARG A 304 40.54 54.51 -1.72
N ILE A 305 39.77 54.20 -0.67
CA ILE A 305 39.27 55.20 0.29
C ILE A 305 40.44 55.94 0.95
N LEU A 306 41.49 55.22 1.36
CA LEU A 306 42.69 55.82 1.95
C LEU A 306 43.44 56.72 0.96
N ALA A 307 43.56 56.31 -0.31
CA ALA A 307 44.19 57.12 -1.35
C ALA A 307 43.40 58.40 -1.64
N GLU A 308 42.06 58.32 -1.71
CA GLU A 308 41.19 59.48 -1.89
C GLU A 308 41.25 60.44 -0.68
N ALA A 309 41.32 59.91 0.55
CA ALA A 309 41.48 60.72 1.75
C ALA A 309 42.83 61.45 1.78
N ARG A 310 43.93 60.80 1.35
CA ARG A 310 45.26 61.44 1.24
C ARG A 310 45.27 62.59 0.24
N ARG A 311 44.70 62.40 -0.95
CA ARG A 311 44.59 63.47 -1.96
C ARG A 311 43.86 64.70 -1.42
N LYS A 312 42.73 64.49 -0.73
CA LYS A 312 41.97 65.59 -0.10
C LYS A 312 42.75 66.31 1.00
N ALA A 313 43.58 65.59 1.77
CA ALA A 313 44.43 66.20 2.78
C ALA A 313 45.55 67.06 2.17
N GLU A 314 46.16 66.59 1.07
CA GLU A 314 47.17 67.32 0.31
C GLU A 314 46.59 68.61 -0.29
N ASP A 315 45.41 68.53 -0.94
CA ASP A 315 44.73 69.69 -1.51
C ASP A 315 44.41 70.78 -0.45
N LEU A 316 43.92 70.37 0.72
CA LEU A 316 43.64 71.29 1.83
C LEU A 316 44.90 71.95 2.40
N SER A 317 46.03 71.24 2.43
CA SER A 317 47.29 71.78 2.90
C SER A 317 47.83 72.89 1.98
N ALA A 318 47.69 72.71 0.66
CA ALA A 318 48.08 73.70 -0.33
C ALA A 318 47.23 75.00 -0.24
N ASP A 319 45.94 74.88 0.04
CA ASP A 319 45.05 76.04 0.22
C ASP A 319 45.40 76.87 1.48
N ILE A 320 45.86 76.23 2.55
CA ILE A 320 46.29 76.93 3.78
C ILE A 320 47.58 77.72 3.54
N GLU A 321 48.54 77.16 2.79
CA GLU A 321 49.77 77.87 2.45
C GLU A 321 49.52 79.10 1.56
N LYS A 322 48.60 78.98 0.60
CA LYS A 322 48.20 80.09 -0.28
C LYS A 322 47.69 81.30 0.51
N LYS A 323 46.80 81.09 1.49
CA LYS A 323 46.24 82.18 2.31
C LYS A 323 47.29 82.88 3.16
N LYS A 324 48.27 82.15 3.71
CA LYS A 324 49.38 82.74 4.49
C LYS A 324 50.26 83.68 3.65
N ILE A 325 50.48 83.33 2.38
CA ILE A 325 51.27 84.16 1.45
C ILE A 325 50.52 85.45 1.10
N GLU A 326 49.20 85.36 0.87
CA GLU A 326 48.35 86.52 0.55
C GLU A 326 48.28 87.53 1.73
N GLU A 327 48.12 87.04 2.97
CA GLU A 327 48.10 87.89 4.17
C GLU A 327 49.45 88.59 4.43
N ALA A 328 50.57 87.88 4.21
CA ALA A 328 51.91 88.46 4.34
C ALA A 328 52.15 89.59 3.31
N ALA A 329 51.69 89.42 2.07
CA ALA A 329 51.81 90.42 1.02
C ALA A 329 51.00 91.70 1.33
N LEU A 330 49.77 91.56 1.84
CA LEU A 330 48.93 92.71 2.23
C LEU A 330 49.54 93.49 3.41
N LYS A 331 50.13 92.78 4.39
CA LYS A 331 50.83 93.43 5.51
C LYS A 331 52.01 94.28 5.03
N GLN A 332 52.82 93.77 4.09
CA GLN A 332 53.93 94.53 3.50
C GLN A 332 53.46 95.79 2.76
N GLN A 333 52.36 95.71 2.00
CA GLN A 333 51.80 96.89 1.33
C GLN A 333 51.36 97.97 2.34
N ARG A 334 50.74 97.58 3.46
CA ARG A 334 50.35 98.53 4.52
C ARG A 334 51.57 99.19 5.17
N ILE A 335 52.65 98.45 5.42
CA ILE A 335 53.91 99.01 5.95
C ILE A 335 54.48 100.05 4.97
N GLN A 336 54.53 99.74 3.66
CA GLN A 336 55.00 100.68 2.64
C GLN A 336 54.15 101.96 2.60
N LYS A 337 52.82 101.85 2.71
CA LYS A 337 51.93 103.02 2.79
C LYS A 337 52.21 103.88 4.03
N CYS A 338 52.49 103.27 5.19
CA CYS A 338 52.85 104.01 6.42
C CYS A 338 54.14 104.83 6.25
N GLN A 339 55.08 104.35 5.45
CA GLN A 339 56.36 105.00 5.19
C GLN A 339 56.29 106.08 4.10
N SER A 340 55.17 106.20 3.39
CA SER A 340 55.03 107.21 2.36
C SER A 340 55.09 108.62 2.96
N PRO A 341 55.86 109.55 2.35
CA PRO A 341 56.06 110.89 2.91
C PRO A 341 54.76 111.69 2.98
N GLU A 342 53.82 111.46 2.05
CA GLU A 342 52.50 112.08 2.06
C GLU A 342 51.69 111.69 3.31
N VAL A 343 51.68 110.39 3.65
CA VAL A 343 50.96 109.90 4.84
C VAL A 343 51.62 110.41 6.12
N GLN A 344 52.95 110.42 6.17
CA GLN A 344 53.69 110.94 7.32
C GLN A 344 53.45 112.44 7.54
N GLN A 345 53.40 113.23 6.47
CA GLN A 345 53.14 114.67 6.55
C GLN A 345 51.69 114.94 7.00
N LEU A 346 50.73 114.24 6.41
CA LEU A 346 49.31 114.38 6.75
C LEU A 346 49.03 113.98 8.21
N LEU A 347 49.65 112.90 8.66
CA LEU A 347 49.51 112.38 10.02
C LEU A 347 50.52 112.94 11.02
N ALA A 348 51.35 113.91 10.62
CA ALA A 348 52.38 114.50 11.48
C ALA A 348 51.87 114.96 12.85
N PRO A 349 50.65 115.53 13.00
CA PRO A 349 50.09 115.87 14.31
C PRO A 349 49.88 114.67 15.26
N PHE A 350 49.78 113.46 14.73
CA PHE A 350 49.59 112.22 15.48
C PHE A 350 50.91 111.45 15.69
N LEU A 351 51.75 111.39 14.66
CA LEU A 351 53.00 110.63 14.67
C LEU A 351 54.12 111.31 15.48
N THR A 352 54.14 112.64 15.50
CA THR A 352 55.19 113.40 16.20
C THR A 352 55.06 113.20 17.71
N LYS A 353 56.18 112.98 18.41
CA LYS A 353 56.17 112.83 19.87
C LYS A 353 55.79 114.15 20.55
N GLY A 354 54.88 114.08 21.52
CA GLY A 354 54.37 115.24 22.26
C GLY A 354 53.97 114.84 23.68
N TYR A 355 53.78 115.84 24.54
CA TYR A 355 53.47 115.64 25.96
C TYR A 355 51.97 115.39 26.25
N TRP A 356 51.11 115.54 25.24
CA TRP A 356 49.66 115.46 25.41
C TRP A 356 49.06 114.28 24.65
N GLN A 357 48.06 113.61 25.25
CA GLN A 357 47.27 112.56 24.61
C GLN A 357 45.77 112.90 24.66
N PRO A 358 44.97 112.43 23.69
CA PRO A 358 43.53 112.60 23.74
C PRO A 358 42.93 112.01 25.03
N GLY A 359 42.11 112.81 25.73
CA GLY A 359 41.46 112.42 26.99
C GLY A 359 42.28 112.63 28.26
N ASP A 360 43.56 113.01 28.16
CA ASP A 360 44.38 113.32 29.34
C ASP A 360 44.07 114.72 29.91
N LYS A 361 44.13 114.85 31.23
CA LYS A 361 44.06 116.16 31.91
C LYS A 361 45.31 116.97 31.56
N VAL A 362 45.17 118.30 31.50
CA VAL A 362 46.27 119.23 31.20
C VAL A 362 47.49 118.94 32.09
N GLY A 363 48.65 118.70 31.49
CA GLY A 363 49.93 118.46 32.19
C GLY A 363 50.14 117.04 32.72
N ALA A 364 49.30 116.06 32.36
CA ALA A 364 49.35 114.72 32.95
C ALA A 364 50.48 113.79 32.44
N ASN A 365 51.15 114.10 31.32
CA ASN A 365 52.17 113.24 30.72
C ASN A 365 53.54 113.94 30.66
N VAL A 366 54.55 113.32 31.29
CA VAL A 366 55.95 113.80 31.34
C VAL A 366 56.75 113.26 30.14
N ASP A 367 56.36 112.11 29.58
CA ASP A 367 57.07 111.46 28.47
C ASP A 367 56.62 111.97 27.09
N LEU A 368 57.58 112.22 26.20
CA LEU A 368 57.34 112.48 24.78
C LEU A 368 56.97 111.18 24.07
N LYS A 369 55.68 110.99 23.76
CA LYS A 369 55.18 109.82 23.00
C LYS A 369 54.38 110.26 21.78
N PRO A 370 54.34 109.48 20.68
CA PRO A 370 53.35 109.69 19.62
C PRO A 370 51.94 109.53 20.19
N ILE A 371 50.93 109.97 19.44
CA ILE A 371 49.56 109.75 19.87
C ILE A 371 49.25 108.25 19.94
N SER A 372 48.57 107.82 21.01
CA SER A 372 48.15 106.43 21.17
C SER A 372 46.95 106.10 20.27
N TYR A 373 47.04 104.99 19.54
CA TYR A 373 45.97 104.52 18.66
C TYR A 373 44.73 104.12 19.46
N SER A 374 44.91 103.39 20.57
CA SER A 374 43.81 103.04 21.47
C SER A 374 43.17 104.28 22.11
N LYS A 375 43.96 105.31 22.46
CA LYS A 375 43.44 106.60 22.95
C LYS A 375 42.68 107.38 21.88
N LEU A 376 43.14 107.40 20.63
CA LEU A 376 42.37 107.99 19.52
C LEU A 376 41.05 107.28 19.28
N SER A 377 41.07 105.94 19.31
CA SER A 377 39.88 105.09 19.21
C SER A 377 38.92 105.38 20.36
N GLY A 378 39.39 105.34 21.60
CA GLY A 378 38.60 105.57 22.82
C GLY A 378 38.09 107.00 22.95
N PHE A 379 38.84 108.00 22.46
CA PHE A 379 38.35 109.37 22.36
C PHE A 379 37.18 109.47 21.37
N GLY A 380 37.11 108.56 20.40
CA GLY A 380 36.13 108.52 19.32
C GLY A 380 36.59 109.21 18.05
N ALA A 381 37.87 109.58 17.93
CA ALA A 381 38.43 110.25 16.76
C ALA A 381 38.53 109.33 15.53
N LEU A 382 38.50 108.01 15.72
CA LEU A 382 38.58 107.02 14.65
C LEU A 382 37.22 106.48 14.20
N GLN A 383 36.12 107.02 14.71
CA GLN A 383 34.79 106.65 14.21
C GLN A 383 34.54 107.38 12.89
N PRO A 384 34.12 106.69 11.80
CA PRO A 384 33.88 107.31 10.48
C PRO A 384 32.56 108.10 10.46
N THR A 385 32.40 109.00 11.43
CA THR A 385 31.23 109.85 11.63
C THR A 385 31.69 111.31 11.69
N THR A 386 30.76 112.25 11.45
CA THR A 386 31.04 113.70 11.56
C THR A 386 31.57 114.08 12.94
N GLY A 387 31.04 113.44 14.00
CA GLY A 387 31.53 113.61 15.37
C GLY A 387 32.96 113.08 15.55
N GLY A 388 33.32 111.97 14.91
CA GLY A 388 34.68 111.45 14.95
C GLY A 388 35.68 112.37 14.26
N ILE A 389 35.33 112.93 13.09
CA ILE A 389 36.15 113.92 12.39
C ILE A 389 36.33 115.19 13.24
N GLN A 390 35.26 115.68 13.87
CA GLN A 390 35.35 116.83 14.77
C GLN A 390 36.32 116.58 15.94
N LYS A 391 36.28 115.38 16.53
CA LYS A 391 37.21 114.97 17.58
C LYS A 391 38.65 114.80 17.06
N LEU A 392 38.82 114.30 15.84
CA LEU A 392 40.13 114.21 15.20
C LEU A 392 40.73 115.60 14.97
N LEU A 393 39.91 116.55 14.51
CA LEU A 393 40.29 117.95 14.34
C LEU A 393 40.70 118.60 15.67
N GLN A 394 39.97 118.34 16.76
CA GLN A 394 40.33 118.82 18.11
C GLN A 394 41.71 118.33 18.56
N VAL A 395 42.14 117.15 18.10
CA VAL A 395 43.46 116.59 18.41
C VAL A 395 44.55 117.17 17.51
N ALA A 396 44.27 117.34 16.22
CA ALA A 396 45.27 117.74 15.22
C ALA A 396 45.46 119.25 15.07
N THR A 397 44.48 120.07 15.47
CA THR A 397 44.52 121.53 15.34
C THR A 397 44.82 122.22 16.68
N LYS A 398 45.06 123.53 16.65
CA LYS A 398 45.28 124.36 17.86
C LYS A 398 43.93 124.77 18.47
N ASP A 399 43.22 123.83 19.08
CA ASP A 399 42.00 124.13 19.84
C ASP A 399 42.35 124.75 21.20
N ILE A 400 41.60 125.76 21.63
CA ILE A 400 41.82 126.43 22.93
C ILE A 400 41.60 125.44 24.10
N LYS A 401 40.71 124.46 23.93
CA LYS A 401 40.38 123.49 24.98
C LYS A 401 41.30 122.28 25.00
N TYR A 402 41.98 121.99 23.89
CA TYR A 402 42.76 120.76 23.72
C TYR A 402 44.14 121.07 23.13
N GLY A 403 45.21 120.64 23.80
CA GLY A 403 46.56 120.70 23.23
C GLY A 403 47.25 122.08 23.24
N ILE A 404 46.70 123.12 23.88
CA ILE A 404 47.37 124.44 24.03
C ILE A 404 48.81 124.33 24.60
N PHE A 405 49.05 123.34 25.46
CA PHE A 405 50.32 123.15 26.15
C PHE A 405 51.32 122.29 25.37
N ASP A 406 50.89 121.56 24.33
CA ASP A 406 51.75 120.74 23.51
C ASP A 406 52.18 121.54 22.27
N LYS A 407 53.24 122.34 22.50
CA LYS A 407 53.91 123.19 21.50
C LYS A 407 54.87 122.40 20.58
N VAL A 408 55.09 121.11 20.84
CA VAL A 408 56.10 120.29 20.14
C VAL A 408 55.54 119.73 18.84
N ARG A 409 54.27 119.32 18.82
CA ARG A 409 53.67 118.70 17.64
C ARG A 409 53.27 119.73 16.58
N PRO A 410 53.56 119.46 15.29
CA PRO A 410 52.99 120.25 14.21
C PRO A 410 51.47 120.13 14.28
N ARG A 411 50.77 121.27 14.19
CA ARG A 411 49.31 121.32 14.15
C ARG A 411 48.88 121.68 12.75
N TRP A 412 47.72 121.17 12.35
CA TRP A 412 47.09 121.68 11.13
C TRP A 412 46.79 123.18 11.30
N PRO A 413 47.03 124.02 10.27
CA PRO A 413 46.96 125.47 10.37
C PRO A 413 45.53 126.03 10.40
N TYR A 414 44.52 125.16 10.40
CA TYR A 414 43.10 125.52 10.37
C TYR A 414 42.38 125.21 11.68
N THR A 415 41.13 125.69 11.79
CA THR A 415 40.31 125.64 13.00
C THR A 415 39.72 124.25 13.26
N SER A 416 39.54 123.90 14.54
CA SER A 416 38.81 122.69 14.97
C SER A 416 37.30 122.79 14.77
N ASP A 417 36.79 124.01 14.59
CA ASP A 417 35.36 124.27 14.42
C ASP A 417 34.89 123.82 13.02
N MET A 418 34.15 122.71 12.99
CA MET A 418 33.53 122.13 11.79
C MET A 418 32.67 123.12 10.99
N ARG A 419 32.16 124.20 11.60
CA ARG A 419 31.37 125.21 10.88
C ARG A 419 32.23 126.20 10.08
N LYS A 420 33.52 126.28 10.38
CA LYS A 420 34.46 127.25 9.80
C LYS A 420 35.55 126.59 8.94
N ILE A 421 35.61 125.26 8.90
CA ILE A 421 36.56 124.51 8.09
C ILE A 421 36.17 124.55 6.62
N LYS A 422 37.13 124.73 5.72
CA LYS A 422 36.89 124.67 4.28
C LYS A 422 36.65 123.21 3.84
N PRO A 423 35.88 122.95 2.76
CA PRO A 423 35.64 121.58 2.27
C PRO A 423 36.92 120.78 2.01
N GLU A 424 37.97 121.41 1.46
CA GLU A 424 39.27 120.77 1.19
C GLU A 424 39.95 120.27 2.48
N GLN A 425 39.89 121.07 3.55
CA GLN A 425 40.46 120.72 4.86
C GLN A 425 39.64 119.62 5.56
N LEU A 426 38.33 119.57 5.30
CA LEU A 426 37.48 118.49 5.77
C LEU A 426 37.82 117.16 5.06
N GLU A 427 38.06 117.19 3.75
CA GLU A 427 38.52 116.01 3.00
C GLU A 427 39.92 115.57 3.43
N GLU A 428 40.82 116.51 3.72
CA GLU A 428 42.13 116.22 4.31
C GLU A 428 41.99 115.50 5.67
N ALA A 429 41.11 115.98 6.56
CA ALA A 429 40.83 115.35 7.84
C ALA A 429 40.17 113.97 7.69
N LYS A 430 39.26 113.78 6.73
CA LYS A 430 38.67 112.46 6.40
C LYS A 430 39.73 111.49 5.89
N LYS A 431 40.61 111.94 5.00
CA LYS A 431 41.72 111.14 4.47
C LYS A 431 42.67 110.73 5.59
N ALA A 432 43.02 111.65 6.48
CA ALA A 432 43.80 111.36 7.69
C ALA A 432 43.12 110.33 8.60
N GLN A 433 41.81 110.49 8.84
CA GLN A 433 41.02 109.55 9.63
C GLN A 433 41.03 108.14 9.03
N ALA A 434 40.76 108.03 7.72
CA ALA A 434 40.74 106.78 7.00
C ALA A 434 42.11 106.08 7.05
N LEU A 435 43.21 106.84 6.89
CA LEU A 435 44.56 106.32 6.99
C LEU A 435 44.87 105.82 8.41
N LEU A 436 44.45 106.54 9.45
CA LEU A 436 44.61 106.07 10.83
C LEU A 436 43.79 104.79 11.09
N ILE A 437 42.59 104.63 10.52
CA ILE A 437 41.79 103.41 10.66
C ILE A 437 42.42 102.24 9.89
N GLU A 438 42.86 102.45 8.65
CA GLU A 438 43.44 101.40 7.80
C GLU A 438 44.81 100.95 8.29
N LEU A 439 45.64 101.91 8.72
CA LEU A 439 47.05 101.69 9.00
C LEU A 439 47.38 101.72 10.50
N GLY A 440 46.42 102.07 11.37
CA GLY A 440 46.69 102.32 12.78
C GLY A 440 47.35 101.16 13.52
N GLU A 441 46.86 99.93 13.33
CA GLU A 441 47.46 98.73 13.93
C GLU A 441 48.89 98.50 13.43
N VAL A 442 49.13 98.65 12.12
CA VAL A 442 50.46 98.51 11.52
C VAL A 442 51.38 99.64 12.00
N MET A 443 50.87 100.86 12.16
CA MET A 443 51.62 102.00 12.69
C MET A 443 51.98 101.82 14.17
N VAL A 444 51.17 101.11 14.96
CA VAL A 444 51.52 100.69 16.34
C VAL A 444 52.63 99.64 16.30
N GLU A 445 52.52 98.62 15.45
CA GLU A 445 53.58 97.60 15.28
C GLU A 445 54.91 98.21 14.82
N GLN A 446 54.87 99.23 13.96
CA GLN A 446 56.05 99.97 13.49
C GLN A 446 56.52 101.06 14.47
N GLY A 447 55.85 101.24 15.62
CA GLY A 447 56.20 102.22 16.66
C GLY A 447 55.97 103.69 16.27
N MET A 448 55.21 103.95 15.19
CA MET A 448 54.85 105.28 14.72
C MET A 448 53.69 105.89 15.54
N LEU A 449 52.79 105.04 16.03
CA LEU A 449 51.79 105.40 17.04
C LEU A 449 52.10 104.64 18.34
N SER A 450 51.69 105.19 19.47
CA SER A 450 51.71 104.43 20.72
C SER A 450 50.57 103.40 20.71
N PRO A 451 50.73 102.22 21.33
CA PRO A 451 49.61 101.31 21.54
C PRO A 451 48.45 101.98 22.28
#